data_AF-A0AAT9E850-F1
#
_entry.id   AF-A0AAT9E850-F1
#
_cell.length_a   1.000
_cell.length_b   1.000
_cell.length_c   1.000
_cell.angle_alpha   90.00
_cell.angle_beta   90.00
_cell.angle_gamma   90.00
#
_symmetry.space_group_name_H-M   'P 1'
#
loop_
_entity.id
_entity.type
_entity.pdbx_description
1 polymer ?
#
loop_
_entity_poly.entity_id
_entity_poly.type
_entity_poly.pdbx_seq_one_letter_code
_entity_poly.pdbx_strand_id
1 'polypeptide(L)'
;MAFSVNYDSSFGGYSIHDYLGQWASTFGDINHTNGNVVEGSNSGGFYGGRLSGSQYAVTSTDNHVTSVVAGGNLTYTLFNEPAHTLYGQLDSLSFGDGLSGGDTSPYSIQVPDVSFGGLNLSSLQAQGHDGVVHQVVYGLMSGDTGALETALNGILDDYGLSVNSTFDQVAAATAVGVQHADSPELLAA
;
A
#
# COMPACT_ATOMS: atom_id res chain seq x y z
N MET A 1 1.55 -2.89 14.54
CA MET A 1 0.66 -4.07 14.46
C MET A 1 1.39 -5.15 13.68
N ALA A 2 1.08 -6.42 13.91
CA ALA A 2 1.60 -7.51 13.06
C ALA A 2 1.03 -7.39 11.64
N PHE A 3 1.75 -7.92 10.66
CA PHE A 3 1.31 -7.94 9.27
C PHE A 3 0.03 -8.77 9.12
N SER A 4 -0.90 -8.29 8.30
CA SER A 4 -2.19 -8.93 8.04
C SER A 4 -2.62 -8.69 6.60
N VAL A 5 -3.40 -9.64 6.08
CA VAL A 5 -4.00 -9.55 4.75
C VAL A 5 -5.47 -9.93 4.81
N ASN A 6 -6.30 -9.15 4.13
CA ASN A 6 -7.69 -9.47 3.86
C ASN A 6 -7.87 -9.47 2.34
N TYR A 7 -8.66 -10.40 1.81
CA TYR A 7 -8.85 -10.54 0.38
C TYR A 7 -10.24 -11.11 0.08
N ASP A 8 -10.79 -10.77 -1.08
CA ASP A 8 -11.94 -11.46 -1.63
C ASP A 8 -11.56 -12.91 -1.93
N SER A 9 -12.45 -13.85 -1.57
CA SER A 9 -12.18 -15.29 -1.69
C SER A 9 -11.79 -15.76 -3.10
N SER A 10 -12.16 -15.02 -4.14
CA SER A 10 -11.75 -15.30 -5.52
C SER A 10 -10.24 -15.20 -5.74
N PHE A 11 -9.52 -14.43 -4.91
CA PHE A 11 -8.07 -14.26 -4.96
C PHE A 11 -7.29 -15.23 -4.07
N GLY A 12 -7.93 -16.11 -3.29
CA GLY A 12 -7.22 -16.98 -2.33
C GLY A 12 -6.09 -17.82 -2.93
N GLY A 13 -6.31 -18.32 -4.15
CA GLY A 13 -5.33 -19.09 -4.92
C GLY A 13 -4.32 -18.26 -5.72
N TYR A 14 -4.47 -16.94 -5.79
CA TYR A 14 -3.53 -16.06 -6.49
C TYR A 14 -2.29 -15.84 -5.63
N SER A 15 -1.11 -15.82 -6.27
CA SER A 15 0.04 -15.21 -5.62
C SER A 15 -0.16 -13.70 -5.47
N ILE A 16 0.49 -13.09 -4.48
CA ILE A 16 0.45 -11.64 -4.32
C ILE A 16 0.99 -10.96 -5.59
N HIS A 17 2.07 -11.50 -6.17
CA HIS A 17 2.67 -10.99 -7.41
C HIS A 17 1.69 -11.02 -8.59
N ASP A 18 1.00 -12.15 -8.80
CA ASP A 18 0.03 -12.26 -9.91
C ASP A 18 -1.14 -11.28 -9.74
N TYR A 19 -1.65 -11.12 -8.51
CA TYR A 19 -2.69 -10.15 -8.21
C TYR A 19 -2.22 -8.72 -8.47
N LEU A 20 -1.05 -8.34 -7.93
CA LEU A 20 -0.50 -6.99 -8.10
C LEU A 20 -0.22 -6.68 -9.57
N GLY A 21 0.27 -7.65 -10.34
CA GLY A 21 0.45 -7.54 -11.79
C GLY A 21 -0.87 -7.33 -12.53
N GLN A 22 -1.92 -8.08 -12.18
CA GLN A 22 -3.25 -7.90 -12.77
C GLN A 22 -3.86 -6.53 -12.40
N TRP A 23 -3.75 -6.13 -11.13
CA TRP A 23 -4.19 -4.83 -10.66
C TRP A 23 -3.47 -3.71 -11.40
N ALA A 24 -2.14 -3.76 -11.47
CA ALA A 24 -1.33 -2.73 -12.14
C ALA A 24 -1.65 -2.63 -13.63
N SER A 25 -1.82 -3.76 -14.31
CA SER A 25 -2.23 -3.78 -15.73
C SER A 25 -3.62 -3.18 -15.95
N THR A 26 -4.50 -3.22 -14.95
CA THR A 26 -5.87 -2.69 -15.03
C THR A 26 -5.92 -1.23 -14.60
N PHE A 27 -5.14 -0.86 -13.58
CA PHE A 27 -5.00 0.50 -13.06
C PHE A 27 -4.27 1.42 -14.04
N GLY A 28 -3.21 0.92 -14.70
CA GLY A 28 -2.42 1.67 -15.67
C GLY A 28 -1.48 2.70 -15.04
N ASP A 29 -1.01 3.64 -15.85
CA ASP A 29 -0.19 4.78 -15.41
C ASP A 29 -1.04 6.05 -15.48
N ILE A 30 -1.24 6.73 -14.35
CA ILE A 30 -2.02 7.97 -14.32
C ILE A 30 -1.27 9.18 -14.89
N ASN A 31 -0.02 8.98 -15.31
CA ASN A 31 0.88 9.97 -15.89
C ASN A 31 1.06 11.20 -14.97
N HIS A 32 1.31 10.96 -13.68
CA HIS A 32 1.59 12.01 -12.69
C HIS A 32 3.01 12.56 -12.85
N THR A 33 3.30 13.16 -14.01
CA THR A 33 4.64 13.63 -14.39
C THR A 33 4.64 15.13 -14.70
N ASN A 34 5.84 15.72 -14.80
CA ASN A 34 6.02 17.15 -15.06
C ASN A 34 5.25 17.61 -16.32
N GLY A 35 4.35 18.57 -16.14
CA GLY A 35 3.53 19.12 -17.23
C GLY A 35 2.23 18.34 -17.52
N ASN A 36 2.02 17.19 -16.88
CA ASN A 36 0.86 16.32 -17.10
C ASN A 36 -0.08 16.20 -15.88
N VAL A 37 0.26 16.83 -14.75
CA VAL A 37 -0.59 16.82 -13.55
C VAL A 37 -1.84 17.67 -13.76
N VAL A 38 -3.00 17.06 -13.52
CA VAL A 38 -4.33 17.68 -13.56
C VAL A 38 -5.04 17.41 -12.24
N GLU A 39 -5.31 18.48 -11.50
CA GLU A 39 -6.04 18.46 -10.23
C GLU A 39 -7.41 17.77 -10.37
N GLY A 40 -7.70 16.82 -9.49
CA GLY A 40 -8.95 16.04 -9.52
C GLY A 40 -9.02 14.95 -10.59
N SER A 41 -7.97 14.75 -11.39
CA SER A 41 -7.87 13.66 -12.36
C SER A 41 -6.79 12.65 -11.95
N ASN A 42 -5.52 13.04 -11.99
CA ASN A 42 -4.38 12.15 -11.74
C ASN A 42 -3.53 12.56 -10.52
N SER A 43 -4.06 13.43 -9.67
CA SER A 43 -3.40 13.88 -8.42
C SER A 43 -3.74 13.00 -7.22
N GLY A 44 -4.88 12.31 -7.26
CA GLY A 44 -5.47 11.68 -6.07
C GLY A 44 -5.92 12.72 -5.04
N GLY A 45 -6.06 12.30 -3.79
CA GLY A 45 -6.46 13.19 -2.70
C GLY A 45 -6.13 12.64 -1.32
N PHE A 46 -5.98 13.55 -0.36
CA PHE A 46 -5.77 13.23 1.04
C PHE A 46 -7.07 13.33 1.82
N TYR A 47 -7.27 12.42 2.76
CA TYR A 47 -8.30 12.56 3.79
C TYR A 47 -7.67 13.10 5.08
N GLY A 48 -8.17 14.25 5.55
CA GLY A 48 -7.68 14.97 6.73
C GLY A 48 -6.94 16.28 6.43
N GLY A 49 -6.69 16.59 5.17
CA GLY A 49 -6.00 17.81 4.75
C GLY A 49 -5.74 17.87 3.24
N ARG A 50 -5.11 18.94 2.76
CA ARG A 50 -4.78 19.09 1.32
C ARG A 50 -3.49 18.37 0.91
N LEU A 51 -2.51 18.33 1.81
CA LEU A 51 -1.15 17.81 1.54
C LEU A 51 -0.69 16.83 2.62
N SER A 52 -1.54 16.53 3.58
CA SER A 52 -1.28 15.55 4.62
C SER A 52 -2.59 14.98 5.12
N GLY A 53 -2.53 13.79 5.66
CA GLY A 53 -3.74 13.10 6.09
C GLY A 53 -3.48 11.68 6.57
N SER A 54 -4.54 11.08 7.09
CA SER A 54 -4.49 9.68 7.50
C SER A 54 -4.65 8.71 6.33
N GLN A 55 -5.09 9.21 5.17
CA GLN A 55 -5.17 8.44 3.93
C GLN A 55 -4.77 9.29 2.73
N TYR A 56 -4.21 8.64 1.72
CA TYR A 56 -4.09 9.12 0.35
C TYR A 56 -4.75 8.11 -0.57
N ALA A 57 -5.58 8.57 -1.50
CA ALA A 57 -6.27 7.70 -2.44
C ALA A 57 -6.21 8.24 -3.87
N VAL A 58 -6.20 7.32 -4.83
CA VAL A 58 -6.20 7.65 -6.25
C VAL A 58 -6.93 6.57 -7.05
N THR A 59 -7.54 6.99 -8.14
CA THR A 59 -8.27 6.15 -9.09
C THR A 59 -7.59 6.23 -10.45
N SER A 60 -7.58 5.11 -11.18
CA SER A 60 -7.08 5.00 -12.54
C SER A 60 -7.69 6.07 -13.45
N THR A 61 -6.86 6.68 -14.29
CA THR A 61 -7.34 7.56 -15.37
C THR A 61 -7.75 6.82 -16.63
N ASP A 62 -7.38 5.53 -16.75
CA ASP A 62 -7.68 4.72 -17.94
C ASP A 62 -9.09 4.15 -17.87
N ASN A 63 -9.49 3.65 -16.69
CA ASN A 63 -10.78 2.99 -16.51
C ASN A 63 -11.74 3.72 -15.53
N HIS A 64 -11.24 4.72 -14.78
CA HIS A 64 -12.01 5.51 -13.81
C HIS A 64 -12.69 4.72 -12.68
N VAL A 65 -12.23 3.51 -12.41
CA VAL A 65 -12.85 2.59 -11.44
C VAL A 65 -11.80 2.00 -10.49
N THR A 66 -10.74 1.39 -11.03
CA THR A 66 -9.71 0.72 -10.22
C THR A 66 -8.95 1.74 -9.41
N SER A 67 -8.83 1.48 -8.12
CA SER A 67 -8.38 2.45 -7.13
C SER A 67 -7.49 1.81 -6.08
N VAL A 68 -6.70 2.66 -5.43
CA VAL A 68 -5.89 2.30 -4.27
C VAL A 68 -6.06 3.34 -3.18
N VAL A 69 -6.10 2.88 -1.93
CA VAL A 69 -6.10 3.72 -0.72
C VAL A 69 -4.91 3.35 0.14
N ALA A 70 -3.98 4.28 0.29
CA ALA A 70 -2.86 4.22 1.23
C ALA A 70 -3.29 4.82 2.57
N GLY A 71 -3.18 4.05 3.66
CA GLY A 71 -3.55 4.48 5.00
C GLY A 71 -2.35 4.54 5.94
N GLY A 72 -2.31 5.55 6.81
CA GLY A 72 -1.24 5.75 7.80
C GLY A 72 -1.20 7.19 8.30
N ASN A 73 -0.02 7.80 8.29
CA ASN A 73 0.17 9.22 8.55
C ASN A 73 1.09 9.80 7.46
N LEU A 74 0.48 10.32 6.40
CA LEU A 74 1.15 10.65 5.15
C LEU A 74 1.23 12.17 5.00
N THR A 75 2.35 12.66 4.48
CA THR A 75 2.55 14.07 4.15
C THR A 75 3.28 14.21 2.83
N TYR A 76 2.82 15.13 1.99
CA TYR A 76 3.37 15.46 0.69
C TYR A 76 3.96 16.87 0.70
N THR A 77 5.19 17.01 0.21
CA THR A 77 5.91 18.29 0.30
C THR A 77 5.48 19.32 -0.74
N LEU A 78 4.82 18.90 -1.83
CA LEU A 78 4.50 19.73 -2.99
C LEU A 78 5.74 20.47 -3.53
N PHE A 79 5.93 21.74 -3.19
CA PHE A 79 7.09 22.54 -3.61
C PHE A 79 8.12 22.76 -2.50
N ASN A 80 7.87 22.27 -1.28
CA ASN A 80 8.85 22.33 -0.20
C ASN A 80 9.95 21.31 -0.42
N GLU A 81 11.19 21.64 -0.08
CA GLU A 81 12.32 20.72 -0.22
C GLU A 81 12.21 19.51 0.74
N PRO A 82 12.45 18.27 0.28
CA PRO A 82 12.63 17.87 -1.12
C PRO A 82 11.30 17.91 -1.87
N ALA A 83 11.26 18.60 -3.02
CA ALA A 83 10.03 18.82 -3.77
C ALA A 83 9.37 17.50 -4.21
N HIS A 84 8.04 17.52 -4.29
CA HIS A 84 7.21 16.42 -4.76
C HIS A 84 7.48 15.07 -4.08
N THR A 85 7.74 15.09 -2.77
CA THR A 85 8.04 13.90 -1.98
C THR A 85 6.87 13.54 -1.07
N LEU A 86 6.46 12.27 -1.10
CA LEU A 86 5.50 11.70 -0.15
C LEU A 86 6.28 10.97 0.94
N TYR A 87 6.04 11.31 2.20
CA TYR A 87 6.76 10.73 3.34
C TYR A 87 5.81 10.50 4.52
N GLY A 88 6.34 9.97 5.62
CA GLY A 88 5.61 9.68 6.85
C GLY A 88 5.49 8.17 7.09
N GLN A 89 4.33 7.73 7.57
CA GLN A 89 4.03 6.32 7.86
C GLN A 89 3.02 5.77 6.86
N LEU A 90 3.33 4.63 6.27
CA LEU A 90 2.42 3.81 5.48
C LEU A 90 2.15 2.50 6.22
N ASP A 91 0.94 2.39 6.75
CA ASP A 91 0.52 1.26 7.59
C ASP A 91 -0.36 0.26 6.83
N SER A 92 -1.07 0.72 5.81
CA SER A 92 -1.99 -0.11 5.04
C SER A 92 -2.10 0.33 3.58
N LEU A 93 -2.42 -0.63 2.73
CA LEU A 93 -2.81 -0.44 1.33
C LEU A 93 -4.06 -1.26 1.08
N SER A 94 -5.10 -0.64 0.52
CA SER A 94 -6.33 -1.30 0.08
C SER A 94 -6.50 -1.11 -1.42
N PHE A 95 -6.85 -2.18 -2.12
CA PHE A 95 -7.00 -2.25 -3.56
C PHE A 95 -8.40 -2.76 -3.93
N GLY A 96 -8.88 -2.35 -5.10
CA GLY A 96 -10.14 -2.79 -5.68
C GLY A 96 -10.79 -1.70 -6.50
N ASP A 97 -12.11 -1.75 -6.62
CA ASP A 97 -12.86 -0.93 -7.56
C ASP A 97 -13.87 0.01 -6.87
N GLY A 98 -14.01 1.20 -7.43
CA GLY A 98 -14.98 2.22 -7.01
C GLY A 98 -14.56 2.95 -5.75
N LEU A 99 -13.77 4.02 -5.90
CA LEU A 99 -13.42 4.90 -4.79
C LEU A 99 -14.61 5.77 -4.36
N SER A 100 -14.82 5.88 -3.06
CA SER A 100 -15.83 6.75 -2.46
C SER A 100 -15.30 7.44 -1.19
N GLY A 101 -15.97 8.49 -0.74
CA GLY A 101 -15.52 9.30 0.41
C GLY A 101 -14.42 10.30 0.03
N GLY A 102 -13.59 10.68 1.01
CA GLY A 102 -12.44 11.57 0.82
C GLY A 102 -12.65 13.02 1.26
N ASP A 103 -13.89 13.46 1.39
CA ASP A 103 -14.23 14.81 1.84
C ASP A 103 -14.59 14.81 3.34
N THR A 104 -15.87 14.59 3.67
CA THR A 104 -16.34 14.56 5.07
C THR A 104 -16.28 13.17 5.72
N SER A 105 -15.91 12.15 4.95
CA SER A 105 -15.77 10.77 5.41
C SER A 105 -14.48 10.16 4.87
N PRO A 106 -13.87 9.18 5.57
CA PRO A 106 -12.69 8.48 5.06
C PRO A 106 -12.91 7.89 3.66
N TYR A 107 -11.83 7.70 2.92
CA TYR A 107 -11.88 6.96 1.67
C TYR A 107 -12.24 5.50 1.92
N SER A 108 -13.03 4.93 1.02
CA SER A 108 -13.45 3.53 1.01
C SER A 108 -13.57 3.00 -0.42
N ILE A 109 -13.21 1.73 -0.60
CA ILE A 109 -13.34 0.99 -1.85
C ILE A 109 -14.67 0.23 -1.82
N GLN A 110 -15.50 0.39 -2.85
CA GLN A 110 -16.84 -0.19 -2.92
C GLN A 110 -16.82 -1.70 -3.18
N VAL A 111 -15.87 -2.16 -4.01
CA VAL A 111 -15.63 -3.57 -4.29
C VAL A 111 -14.17 -3.87 -3.91
N PRO A 112 -13.91 -4.19 -2.63
CA PRO A 112 -12.56 -4.47 -2.16
C PRO A 112 -12.06 -5.81 -2.71
N ASP A 113 -10.84 -5.81 -3.24
CA ASP A 113 -10.16 -7.02 -3.69
C ASP A 113 -9.21 -7.55 -2.62
N VAL A 114 -8.24 -6.71 -2.22
CA VAL A 114 -7.15 -7.06 -1.32
C VAL A 114 -6.81 -5.86 -0.45
N SER A 115 -6.51 -6.08 0.82
CA SER A 115 -5.89 -5.08 1.69
C SER A 115 -4.75 -5.68 2.51
N PHE A 116 -3.61 -4.99 2.51
CA PHE A 116 -2.49 -5.25 3.42
C PHE A 116 -2.54 -4.28 4.58
N GLY A 117 -2.40 -4.79 5.80
CA GLY A 117 -2.33 -4.00 7.03
C GLY A 117 -1.10 -4.35 7.85
N GLY A 118 -0.62 -3.40 8.64
CA GLY A 118 0.59 -3.60 9.46
C GLY A 118 1.88 -3.58 8.63
N LEU A 119 1.89 -2.82 7.53
CA LEU A 119 3.09 -2.64 6.69
C LEU A 119 4.23 -1.96 7.48
N ASN A 120 3.89 -1.04 8.39
CA ASN A 120 4.83 -0.34 9.26
C ASN A 120 6.02 0.30 8.50
N LEU A 121 5.76 0.78 7.28
CA LEU A 121 6.78 1.43 6.46
C LEU A 121 6.89 2.89 6.86
N SER A 122 8.13 3.38 6.96
CA SER A 122 8.42 4.75 7.38
C SER A 122 9.38 5.40 6.41
N SER A 123 9.17 6.69 6.14
CA SER A 123 10.15 7.52 5.46
C SER A 123 10.19 8.91 6.07
N LEU A 124 11.39 9.36 6.39
CA LEU A 124 11.67 10.74 6.78
C LEU A 124 11.64 11.62 5.53
N GLN A 125 11.16 12.87 5.68
CA GLN A 125 11.16 13.87 4.61
C GLN A 125 12.54 14.00 3.96
N ALA A 126 13.63 13.97 4.74
CA ALA A 126 15.01 14.13 4.25
C ALA A 126 15.46 13.03 3.28
N GLN A 127 14.76 11.88 3.21
CA GLN A 127 15.07 10.81 2.26
C GLN A 127 14.60 11.14 0.84
N GLY A 128 13.74 12.15 0.65
CA GLY A 128 13.26 12.55 -0.67
C GLY A 128 12.58 11.39 -1.42
N HIS A 129 12.82 11.33 -2.72
CA HIS A 129 12.27 10.28 -3.59
C HIS A 129 12.86 8.88 -3.32
N ASP A 130 13.94 8.78 -2.53
CA ASP A 130 14.52 7.49 -2.11
C ASP A 130 13.79 6.88 -0.91
N GLY A 131 12.84 7.60 -0.29
CA GLY A 131 12.02 7.07 0.80
C GLY A 131 11.08 5.97 0.32
N VAL A 132 11.04 4.83 1.03
CA VAL A 132 10.18 3.69 0.69
C VAL A 132 8.70 4.06 0.55
N VAL A 133 8.19 4.98 1.38
CA VAL A 133 6.79 5.43 1.28
C VAL A 133 6.54 6.14 -0.05
N HIS A 134 7.49 6.97 -0.50
CA HIS A 134 7.41 7.63 -1.81
C HIS A 134 7.46 6.60 -2.93
N GLN A 135 8.47 5.73 -2.92
CA GLN A 135 8.68 4.73 -3.97
C GLN A 135 7.47 3.80 -4.13
N VAL A 136 6.89 3.34 -3.02
CA VAL A 136 5.71 2.48 -3.04
C VAL A 136 4.51 3.21 -3.63
N VAL A 137 4.12 4.36 -3.08
CA VAL A 137 2.88 5.03 -3.52
C VAL A 137 3.02 5.61 -4.93
N TYR A 138 4.17 6.21 -5.26
CA TYR A 138 4.42 6.75 -6.59
C TYR A 138 4.58 5.65 -7.66
N GLY A 139 5.17 4.51 -7.29
CA GLY A 139 5.19 3.32 -8.15
C GLY A 139 3.77 2.86 -8.49
N LEU A 140 2.89 2.73 -7.48
CA LEU A 140 1.49 2.36 -7.70
C LEU A 140 0.73 3.35 -8.59
N MET A 141 0.96 4.65 -8.41
CA MET A 141 0.39 5.68 -9.31
C MET A 141 0.84 5.51 -10.77
N SER A 142 2.03 4.96 -10.98
CA SER A 142 2.64 4.74 -12.30
C SER A 142 2.41 3.32 -12.85
N GLY A 143 1.57 2.51 -12.20
CA GLY A 143 1.32 1.12 -12.61
C GLY A 143 2.52 0.18 -12.37
N ASP A 144 3.44 0.52 -11.46
CA ASP A 144 4.60 -0.29 -11.09
C ASP A 144 4.52 -0.74 -9.63
N THR A 145 4.43 -2.05 -9.42
CA THR A 145 4.31 -2.66 -8.09
C THR A 145 5.66 -3.10 -7.50
N GLY A 146 6.78 -2.92 -8.20
CA GLY A 146 8.08 -3.48 -7.80
C GLY A 146 8.58 -3.00 -6.43
N ALA A 147 8.37 -1.72 -6.11
CA ALA A 147 8.71 -1.17 -4.79
C ALA A 147 7.85 -1.79 -3.67
N LEU A 148 6.55 -1.98 -3.93
CA LEU A 148 5.64 -2.64 -3.00
C LEU A 148 6.02 -4.11 -2.81
N GLU A 149 6.29 -4.83 -3.89
CA GLU A 149 6.68 -6.24 -3.84
C GLU A 149 7.99 -6.45 -3.07
N THR A 150 8.96 -5.55 -3.25
CA THR A 150 10.21 -5.56 -2.48
C THR A 150 9.95 -5.37 -0.99
N ALA A 151 9.10 -4.41 -0.62
CA ALA A 151 8.73 -4.16 0.77
C ALA A 151 7.96 -5.35 1.37
N LEU A 152 7.02 -5.94 0.61
CA LEU A 152 6.27 -7.12 1.04
C LEU A 152 7.16 -8.35 1.21
N ASN A 153 8.12 -8.59 0.32
CA ASN A 153 9.10 -9.66 0.50
C ASN A 153 9.90 -9.49 1.79
N GLY A 154 10.33 -8.27 2.13
CA GLY A 154 11.00 -8.01 3.40
C GLY A 154 10.16 -8.33 4.64
N ILE A 155 8.83 -8.15 4.55
CA ILE A 155 7.89 -8.49 5.63
C ILE A 155 7.59 -9.99 5.66
N LEU A 156 7.40 -10.60 4.49
CA LEU A 156 6.98 -12.00 4.35
C LEU A 156 8.11 -13.00 4.60
N ASP A 157 9.37 -12.58 4.45
CA ASP A 157 10.55 -13.41 4.75
C ASP A 157 10.56 -13.87 6.22
N ASP A 158 10.09 -13.03 7.15
CA ASP A 158 9.92 -13.37 8.56
C ASP A 158 8.93 -14.54 8.79
N TYR A 159 8.06 -14.81 7.82
CA TYR A 159 7.09 -15.92 7.81
C TYR A 159 7.55 -17.08 6.92
N GLY A 160 8.74 -17.01 6.31
CA GLY A 160 9.21 -17.96 5.32
C GLY A 160 8.40 -17.94 4.02
N LEU A 161 7.80 -16.79 3.69
CA LEU A 161 6.95 -16.58 2.52
C LEU A 161 7.53 -15.49 1.61
N SER A 162 6.91 -15.29 0.46
CA SER A 162 7.26 -14.22 -0.49
C SER A 162 6.01 -13.75 -1.22
N VAL A 163 6.14 -12.75 -2.09
CA VAL A 163 5.05 -12.33 -2.98
C VAL A 163 4.62 -13.43 -3.98
N ASN A 164 5.43 -14.48 -4.17
CA ASN A 164 5.04 -15.65 -4.97
C ASN A 164 4.17 -16.64 -4.19
N SER A 165 4.01 -16.44 -2.88
CA SER A 165 3.08 -17.21 -2.05
C SER A 165 1.65 -16.75 -2.29
N THR A 166 0.70 -17.68 -2.18
CA THR A 166 -0.73 -17.36 -2.37
C THR A 166 -1.30 -16.61 -1.17
N PHE A 167 -2.40 -15.89 -1.37
CA PHE A 167 -3.11 -15.23 -0.27
C PHE A 167 -3.55 -16.22 0.82
N ASP A 168 -4.02 -17.42 0.45
CA ASP A 168 -4.35 -18.47 1.41
C ASP A 168 -3.14 -18.91 2.26
N GLN A 169 -1.95 -19.01 1.66
CA GLN A 169 -0.72 -19.35 2.38
C GLN A 169 -0.31 -18.23 3.35
N VAL A 170 -0.38 -16.98 2.91
CA VAL A 170 -0.05 -15.80 3.73
C VAL A 170 -1.03 -15.64 4.89
N ALA A 171 -2.33 -15.81 4.64
CA ALA A 171 -3.34 -15.77 5.69
C ALA A 171 -3.15 -16.86 6.74
N ALA A 172 -2.80 -18.09 6.32
CA ALA A 172 -2.49 -19.17 7.23
C ALA A 172 -1.27 -18.86 8.11
N ALA A 173 -0.19 -18.33 7.53
CA ALA A 173 1.04 -18.03 8.28
C ALA A 173 0.87 -16.83 9.23
N THR A 174 0.18 -15.78 8.79
CA THR A 174 -0.04 -14.56 9.60
C THR A 174 -1.05 -14.78 10.73
N ALA A 175 -2.00 -15.71 10.58
CA ALA A 175 -2.87 -16.15 11.67
C ALA A 175 -2.10 -16.93 12.76
N VAL A 176 -1.05 -17.67 12.37
CA VAL A 176 -0.20 -18.48 13.29
C VAL A 176 0.91 -17.63 13.93
N GLY A 177 1.32 -16.52 13.31
CA GLY A 177 2.33 -15.57 13.81
C GLY A 177 2.02 -14.90 15.16
N VAL A 178 0.86 -15.19 15.78
CA VAL A 178 0.53 -14.81 17.16
C VAL A 178 1.08 -15.81 18.20
N GLN A 179 1.79 -16.86 17.78
CA GLN A 179 2.38 -17.86 18.67
C GLN A 179 3.91 -17.95 18.51
N HIS A 180 4.65 -16.92 18.96
CA HIS A 180 5.98 -17.17 19.54
C HIS A 180 6.38 -16.07 20.54
N ALA A 181 5.83 -16.19 21.75
CA ALA A 181 6.47 -15.73 22.96
C ALA A 181 6.20 -16.77 24.06
N ASP A 182 6.88 -17.91 23.96
CA ASP A 182 7.32 -18.63 25.15
C ASP A 182 8.49 -19.53 24.82
N SER A 183 9.67 -19.10 25.28
CA SER A 183 10.64 -19.96 25.94
C SER A 183 11.65 -19.05 26.63
N PRO A 184 11.48 -18.76 27.94
CA PRO A 184 12.62 -18.43 28.77
C PRO A 184 13.54 -19.66 28.85
N GLU A 185 14.83 -19.36 28.86
CA GLU A 185 15.96 -20.27 28.83
C GLU A 185 15.96 -21.38 29.90
N LEU A 186 16.43 -22.56 29.48
CA LEU A 186 17.37 -23.46 30.15
C LEU A 186 17.82 -23.07 31.58
N LEU A 187 17.60 -23.95 32.59
CA LEU A 187 18.63 -24.36 33.57
C LEU A 187 18.16 -25.45 34.55
N ALA A 188 18.96 -26.51 34.56
CA ALA A 188 19.21 -27.50 35.60
C ALA A 188 18.65 -27.27 37.02
N ALA A 189 18.00 -28.31 37.58
CA ALA A 189 18.42 -29.05 38.79
C ALA A 189 17.44 -30.20 39.07
#